data_AF-A0A7K0CCW5-F1
#
_entry.id   AF-A0A7K0CCW5-F1
#
_cell.length_a   1.000
_cell.length_b   1.000
_cell.length_c   1.000
_cell.angle_alpha   90.00
_cell.angle_beta   90.00
_cell.angle_gamma   90.00
#
_symmetry.space_group_name_H-M   'P 1'
#
loop_
_entity.id
_entity.type
_entity.pdbx_description
1 polymer ?
#
loop_
_entity_poly.entity_id
_entity_poly.type
_entity_poly.pdbx_seq_one_letter_code
_entity_poly.pdbx_strand_id
1 'polypeptide(L)'
;MRIRTTVVGVALLAALTACGAGGDDEATATPSATAAESTPSAAALPSSKEAQDIADTLTAAGLKVSEPKVRNKESVLTDASIFTVTVTDQDTPASGETLINIFPDSEALDDWIDLTKSLGGISVTGDDWAISLPTAGKARDDSKRLAPRIAEALNGTVQQ
;
A
#
# COMPACT_ATOMS: atom_id res chain seq x y z
N MET A 1 -22.18 39.89 -25.71
CA MET A 1 -21.10 40.31 -24.77
C MET A 1 -20.20 39.09 -24.59
N ARG A 2 -19.07 38.91 -25.30
CA ARG A 2 -17.73 39.54 -25.12
C ARG A 2 -17.36 39.66 -23.64
N ILE A 3 -16.33 38.98 -23.12
CA ILE A 3 -14.90 39.39 -23.12
C ILE A 3 -14.02 38.14 -22.79
N ARG A 4 -13.11 37.68 -23.67
CA ARG A 4 -11.65 37.89 -23.86
C ARG A 4 -10.69 36.94 -23.08
N THR A 5 -9.94 36.20 -23.91
CA THR A 5 -8.63 35.52 -23.84
C THR A 5 -7.56 36.09 -22.90
N THR A 6 -6.68 35.25 -22.32
CA THR A 6 -5.21 35.47 -22.29
C THR A 6 -4.45 34.13 -22.13
N VAL A 7 -3.49 33.89 -23.03
CA VAL A 7 -2.45 32.84 -23.00
C VAL A 7 -1.20 33.42 -22.36
N VAL A 8 -0.51 32.68 -21.48
CA VAL A 8 0.92 32.89 -21.20
C VAL A 8 1.58 31.53 -20.95
N GLY A 9 2.46 31.13 -21.88
CA GLY A 9 3.41 30.05 -21.68
C GLY A 9 4.72 30.57 -21.12
N VAL A 10 5.45 29.73 -20.40
CA VAL A 10 6.88 29.91 -20.10
C VAL A 10 7.56 28.57 -20.27
N ALA A 11 8.36 28.47 -21.34
CA ALA A 11 9.35 27.42 -21.51
C ALA A 11 10.65 27.87 -20.84
N LEU A 12 11.30 26.99 -20.07
CA LEU A 12 12.68 27.19 -19.63
C LEU A 12 13.52 26.02 -20.14
N LEU A 13 14.36 26.29 -21.14
CA LEU A 13 15.52 25.48 -21.50
C LEU A 13 16.65 25.82 -20.52
N ALA A 14 17.32 24.80 -19.98
CA ALA A 14 18.67 24.93 -19.44
C ALA A 14 19.56 23.88 -20.11
N ALA A 15 20.43 24.37 -20.98
CA ALA A 15 21.49 23.62 -21.63
C ALA A 15 22.65 23.39 -20.64
N LEU A 16 23.18 22.15 -20.61
CA LEU A 16 24.49 21.86 -20.03
C LEU A 16 25.48 21.56 -21.16
N THR A 17 26.43 22.48 -21.30
CA THR A 17 27.53 22.47 -22.26
C THR A 17 28.62 21.49 -21.82
N ALA A 18 29.20 20.82 -22.82
CA ALA A 18 30.25 19.82 -22.76
C ALA A 18 31.67 20.36 -22.44
N CYS A 19 32.51 19.48 -21.87
CA CYS A 19 33.97 19.36 -22.06
C CYS A 19 34.38 18.07 -21.31
N GLY A 20 35.17 17.10 -21.77
CA GLY A 20 35.96 16.93 -22.98
C GLY A 20 37.07 15.89 -22.69
N ALA A 21 37.23 14.93 -23.61
CA ALA A 21 38.42 14.13 -23.95
C ALA A 21 39.00 13.07 -22.98
N GLY A 22 39.12 11.83 -23.48
CA GLY A 22 40.15 10.89 -23.05
C GLY A 22 39.97 9.42 -23.48
N GLY A 23 40.39 9.08 -24.72
CA GLY A 23 41.04 7.79 -25.04
C GLY A 23 40.19 6.57 -25.45
N ASP A 24 40.27 6.20 -26.73
CA ASP A 24 39.96 4.87 -27.28
C ASP A 24 40.93 3.79 -26.76
N ASP A 25 40.42 2.60 -26.43
CA ASP A 25 41.10 1.32 -26.70
C ASP A 25 40.10 0.14 -26.64
N GLU A 26 40.17 -0.72 -27.66
CA GLU A 26 39.28 -1.83 -27.97
C GLU A 26 39.93 -3.14 -27.50
N ALA A 27 39.29 -3.95 -26.63
CA ALA A 27 39.56 -5.39 -26.54
C ALA A 27 38.52 -6.17 -25.68
N THR A 28 37.69 -6.95 -26.38
CA THR A 28 37.34 -8.37 -26.18
C THR A 28 36.98 -8.99 -24.79
N ALA A 29 35.82 -9.68 -24.81
CA ALA A 29 35.45 -10.95 -24.12
C ALA A 29 34.72 -10.94 -22.74
N THR A 30 33.47 -11.43 -22.82
CA THR A 30 32.43 -11.96 -21.90
C THR A 30 32.91 -13.03 -20.87
N PRO A 31 32.10 -13.52 -19.90
CA PRO A 31 31.20 -12.91 -18.90
C PRO A 31 31.61 -13.28 -17.42
N SER A 32 30.72 -12.97 -16.47
CA SER A 32 30.67 -13.47 -15.07
C SER A 32 31.54 -12.77 -14.03
N ALA A 33 30.93 -11.80 -13.36
CA ALA A 33 30.68 -11.91 -11.93
C ALA A 33 29.42 -11.11 -11.61
N THR A 34 28.29 -11.81 -11.45
CA THR A 34 27.14 -11.29 -10.71
C THR A 34 27.63 -10.97 -9.31
N ALA A 35 28.00 -9.71 -9.09
CA ALA A 35 28.03 -9.15 -7.76
C ALA A 35 26.57 -9.16 -7.28
N ALA A 36 26.23 -10.20 -6.54
CA ALA A 36 25.11 -10.18 -5.60
C ALA A 36 25.47 -9.14 -4.53
N GLU A 37 25.34 -7.87 -4.88
CA GLU A 37 25.35 -6.82 -3.88
C GLU A 37 23.99 -6.88 -3.22
N SER A 38 24.02 -7.49 -2.04
CA SER A 38 22.88 -7.64 -1.15
C SER A 38 22.25 -6.28 -0.98
N THR A 39 21.06 -6.11 -1.54
CA THR A 39 20.19 -4.98 -1.22
C THR A 39 20.10 -4.93 0.30
N PRO A 40 20.35 -3.77 0.95
CA PRO A 40 20.17 -3.70 2.39
C PRO A 40 18.75 -4.16 2.68
N SER A 41 18.64 -5.28 3.39
CA SER A 41 17.41 -5.72 4.03
C SER A 41 16.92 -4.51 4.80
N ALA A 42 15.87 -3.87 4.27
CA ALA A 42 15.20 -2.77 4.92
C ALA A 42 14.92 -3.23 6.34
N ALA A 43 15.53 -2.55 7.32
CA ALA A 43 15.23 -2.78 8.71
C ALA A 43 13.70 -2.83 8.84
N ALA A 44 13.16 -3.97 9.27
CA ALA A 44 11.73 -4.14 9.43
C ALA A 44 11.25 -3.01 10.33
N LEU A 45 10.49 -2.07 9.75
CA LEU A 45 9.93 -0.95 10.49
C LEU A 45 8.95 -1.51 11.53
N PRO A 46 8.71 -0.82 12.67
CA PRO A 46 7.76 -1.28 13.69
C PRO A 46 6.41 -1.72 13.11
N SER A 47 5.92 -1.01 12.09
CA SER A 47 4.69 -1.31 11.35
C SER A 47 4.72 -2.61 10.55
N SER A 48 5.89 -3.09 10.12
CA SER A 48 6.01 -4.39 9.44
C SER A 48 5.78 -5.55 10.40
N LYS A 49 6.27 -5.42 11.65
CA LYS A 49 5.99 -6.42 12.68
C LYS A 49 4.50 -6.45 13.02
N GLU A 50 3.90 -5.28 13.19
CA GLU A 50 2.48 -5.18 13.53
C GLU A 50 1.57 -5.74 12.41
N ALA A 51 1.88 -5.43 11.15
CA ALA A 51 1.16 -6.01 10.01
C ALA A 51 1.29 -7.55 9.97
N GLN A 52 2.46 -8.09 10.35
CA GLN A 52 2.65 -9.53 10.46
C GLN A 52 1.85 -10.12 11.64
N ASP A 53 1.86 -9.48 12.81
CA ASP A 53 1.11 -9.94 13.99
C ASP A 53 -0.41 -9.96 13.70
N ILE A 54 -0.93 -8.98 12.95
CA ILE A 54 -2.31 -8.97 12.43
C ILE A 54 -2.56 -10.17 11.50
N ALA A 55 -1.69 -10.39 10.52
CA ALA A 55 -1.83 -11.50 9.57
C ALA A 55 -1.79 -12.88 10.25
N ASP A 56 -0.92 -13.03 11.24
CA ASP A 56 -0.78 -14.25 12.05
C ASP A 56 -2.04 -14.48 12.91
N THR A 57 -2.60 -13.42 13.50
CA THR A 57 -3.83 -13.51 14.30
C THR A 57 -5.03 -13.93 13.46
N LEU A 58 -5.16 -13.35 12.25
CA LEU A 58 -6.19 -13.78 11.29
C LEU A 58 -6.01 -15.23 10.85
N THR A 59 -4.75 -15.67 10.67
CA THR A 59 -4.42 -17.05 10.34
C THR A 59 -4.78 -18.01 11.48
N ALA A 60 -4.48 -17.63 12.72
CA ALA A 60 -4.86 -18.38 13.92
C ALA A 60 -6.39 -18.49 14.09
N ALA A 61 -7.15 -17.50 13.60
CA ALA A 61 -8.61 -17.53 13.54
C ALA A 61 -9.18 -18.37 12.37
N GLY A 62 -8.32 -19.05 11.60
CA GLY A 62 -8.71 -19.96 10.54
C GLY A 62 -8.95 -19.31 9.18
N LEU A 63 -8.55 -18.04 8.98
CA LEU A 63 -8.51 -17.41 7.67
C LEU A 63 -7.19 -17.77 6.98
N LYS A 64 -7.20 -17.86 5.65
CA LYS A 64 -5.94 -17.99 4.89
C LYS A 64 -5.47 -16.58 4.52
N VAL A 65 -4.36 -16.15 5.10
CA VAL A 65 -3.78 -14.82 4.86
C VAL A 65 -2.42 -14.96 4.17
N SER A 66 -2.19 -14.19 3.11
CA SER A 66 -0.86 -14.12 2.50
C SER A 66 0.11 -13.32 3.35
N GLU A 67 1.41 -13.53 3.16
CA GLU A 67 2.44 -12.68 3.75
C GLU A 67 2.21 -11.19 3.40
N PRO A 68 2.19 -10.28 4.39
CA PRO A 68 2.06 -8.85 4.17
C PRO A 68 3.19 -8.30 3.29
N LYS A 69 2.82 -7.53 2.26
CA LYS A 69 3.79 -6.87 1.39
C LYS A 69 3.65 -5.37 1.52
N VAL A 70 4.76 -4.69 1.84
CA VAL A 70 4.79 -3.22 1.85
C VAL A 70 4.31 -2.70 0.50
N ARG A 71 3.29 -1.85 0.53
CA ARG A 71 2.79 -1.16 -0.66
C ARG A 71 3.68 0.07 -0.86
N ASN A 72 4.76 -0.11 -1.63
CA ASN A 72 5.71 0.95 -1.90
C ASN A 72 5.03 2.13 -2.62
N LYS A 73 5.11 3.30 -1.96
CA LYS A 73 5.01 4.69 -2.47
C LYS A 73 3.70 5.44 -2.15
N GLU A 74 3.89 6.51 -1.38
CA GLU A 74 3.13 7.77 -1.40
C GLU A 74 1.62 7.60 -1.41
N SER A 75 1.06 7.07 -0.32
CA SER A 75 -0.33 7.40 -0.01
C SER A 75 -0.38 8.88 0.34
N VAL A 76 -0.60 9.74 -0.65
CA VAL A 76 -0.81 11.19 -0.47
C VAL A 76 -2.02 11.53 0.42
N LEU A 77 -2.78 10.51 0.82
CA LEU A 77 -3.99 10.64 1.62
C LEU A 77 -3.76 10.33 3.11
N THR A 78 -2.67 9.63 3.47
CA THR A 78 -2.47 9.13 4.83
C THR A 78 -0.99 8.96 5.18
N ASP A 79 -0.60 9.34 6.39
CA ASP A 79 0.72 9.01 6.96
C ASP A 79 0.84 7.53 7.40
N ALA A 80 -0.15 6.70 7.07
CA ALA A 80 -0.17 5.29 7.41
C ALA A 80 0.86 4.46 6.62
N SER A 81 1.46 3.48 7.29
CA SER A 81 2.17 2.38 6.62
C SER A 81 1.16 1.40 6.03
N ILE A 82 1.20 1.18 4.72
CA ILE A 82 0.21 0.34 4.02
C ILE A 82 0.86 -0.97 3.55
N PHE A 83 0.21 -2.08 3.87
CA PHE A 83 0.60 -3.43 3.48
C PHE A 83 -0.53 -4.10 2.72
N THR A 84 -0.21 -4.76 1.62
CA THR A 84 -1.14 -5.57 0.85
C THR A 84 -1.15 -7.00 1.38
N VAL A 85 -2.34 -7.55 1.60
CA VAL A 85 -2.58 -8.97 1.90
C VAL A 85 -3.76 -9.50 1.07
N THR A 86 -3.77 -10.81 0.86
CA THR A 86 -4.94 -11.55 0.41
C THR A 86 -5.55 -12.27 1.59
N VAL A 87 -6.82 -12.03 1.87
CA VAL A 87 -7.60 -12.75 2.89
C VAL A 87 -8.59 -13.66 2.18
N THR A 88 -8.56 -14.95 2.53
CA THR A 88 -9.43 -15.98 1.94
C THR A 88 -10.22 -16.68 3.04
N ASP A 89 -11.52 -16.83 2.79
CA ASP A 89 -12.44 -17.59 3.62
C ASP A 89 -13.14 -18.67 2.76
N GLN A 90 -13.31 -19.88 3.31
CA GLN A 90 -13.98 -21.01 2.64
C GLN A 90 -13.41 -21.34 1.25
N ASP A 91 -12.07 -21.37 1.13
CA ASP A 91 -11.34 -21.65 -0.12
C ASP A 91 -11.65 -20.70 -1.30
N THR A 92 -12.42 -19.64 -1.07
CA THR A 92 -12.77 -18.63 -2.06
C THR A 92 -12.07 -17.32 -1.70
N PRO A 93 -11.04 -16.90 -2.43
CA PRO A 93 -10.37 -15.64 -2.14
C PRO A 93 -11.36 -14.49 -2.30
N ALA A 94 -11.33 -13.53 -1.37
CA ALA A 94 -12.04 -12.28 -1.55
C ALA A 94 -11.58 -11.66 -2.88
N SER A 95 -12.51 -11.22 -3.72
CA SER A 95 -12.12 -10.55 -4.95
C SER A 95 -11.43 -9.22 -4.63
N GLY A 96 -10.15 -9.09 -4.96
CA GLY A 96 -9.39 -7.84 -4.81
C GLY A 96 -8.38 -7.86 -3.67
N GLU A 97 -7.65 -6.76 -3.52
CA GLU A 97 -6.59 -6.62 -2.51
C GLU A 97 -7.18 -6.10 -1.19
N THR A 98 -6.78 -6.74 -0.09
CA THR A 98 -7.04 -6.22 1.27
C THR A 98 -5.80 -5.43 1.71
N LEU A 99 -6.02 -4.29 2.36
CA LEU A 99 -4.94 -3.42 2.81
C LEU A 99 -4.93 -3.37 4.34
N ILE A 100 -3.80 -3.68 4.96
CA ILE A 100 -3.53 -3.37 6.37
C ILE A 100 -2.89 -1.99 6.40
N ASN A 101 -3.50 -1.06 7.13
CA ASN A 101 -3.04 0.31 7.31
C ASN A 101 -2.66 0.46 8.78
N ILE A 102 -1.42 0.81 9.07
CA ILE A 102 -0.92 1.09 10.42
C ILE A 102 -0.69 2.59 10.52
N PHE A 103 -1.42 3.26 11.39
CA PHE A 103 -1.44 4.71 11.55
C PHE A 103 -0.45 5.15 12.62
N PRO A 104 0.09 6.39 12.53
CA PRO A 104 0.97 6.91 13.57
C PRO A 104 0.24 7.18 14.90
N ASP A 105 -1.06 7.46 14.83
CA ASP A 105 -1.92 7.78 15.98
C ASP A 105 -3.42 7.62 15.62
N SER A 106 -4.28 7.75 16.63
CA SER A 106 -5.73 7.60 16.49
C SER A 106 -6.41 8.73 15.72
N GLU A 107 -5.84 9.94 15.70
CA GLU A 107 -6.40 11.07 14.94
C GLU A 107 -6.27 10.81 13.44
N ALA A 108 -5.10 10.32 13.00
CA ALA A 108 -4.88 9.90 11.62
C ALA A 108 -5.79 8.73 11.20
N LEU A 109 -6.10 7.81 12.13
CA LEU A 109 -7.07 6.74 11.90
C LEU A 109 -8.50 7.30 11.76
N ASP A 110 -8.92 8.20 12.64
CA ASP A 110 -10.26 8.78 12.63
C ASP A 110 -10.54 9.56 11.33
N ASP A 111 -9.60 10.41 10.90
CA ASP A 111 -9.68 11.13 9.62
C ASP A 111 -9.83 10.17 8.43
N TRP A 112 -9.10 9.05 8.46
CA TRP A 112 -9.19 8.03 7.44
C TRP A 112 -10.52 7.27 7.48
N ILE A 113 -11.07 6.99 8.66
CA ILE A 113 -12.39 6.35 8.82
C ILE A 113 -13.46 7.23 8.18
N ASP A 114 -13.45 8.53 8.46
CA ASP A 114 -14.42 9.46 7.89
C ASP A 114 -14.31 9.55 6.36
N LEU A 115 -13.08 9.61 5.84
CA LEU A 115 -12.84 9.57 4.40
C LEU A 115 -13.38 8.28 3.78
N THR A 116 -13.05 7.12 4.34
CA THR A 116 -13.46 5.82 3.77
C THR A 116 -14.96 5.59 3.83
N LYS A 117 -15.63 6.01 4.91
CA LYS A 117 -17.10 6.01 5.01
C LYS A 117 -17.74 6.88 3.94
N SER A 118 -17.21 8.07 3.69
CA SER A 118 -17.73 8.97 2.65
C SER A 118 -17.64 8.36 1.24
N LEU A 119 -16.66 7.48 1.02
CA LEU A 119 -16.45 6.74 -0.23
C LEU A 119 -17.19 5.39 -0.28
N GLY A 120 -17.95 5.03 0.77
CA GLY A 120 -18.66 3.76 0.88
C GLY A 120 -17.74 2.54 1.00
N GLY A 121 -16.56 2.74 1.62
CA GLY A 121 -15.61 1.68 1.95
C GLY A 121 -16.16 0.70 2.97
N ILE A 122 -15.53 -0.47 3.08
CA ILE A 122 -15.76 -1.42 4.17
C ILE A 122 -14.40 -1.64 4.81
N SER A 123 -14.29 -1.39 6.11
CA SER A 123 -13.06 -1.61 6.86
C SER A 123 -13.32 -2.18 8.24
N VAL A 124 -12.26 -2.72 8.84
CA VAL A 124 -12.24 -3.12 10.24
C VAL A 124 -11.13 -2.34 10.93
N THR A 125 -11.42 -1.74 12.08
CA THR A 125 -10.49 -0.84 12.78
C THR A 125 -10.18 -1.34 14.18
N GLY A 126 -8.94 -1.14 14.62
CA GLY A 126 -8.50 -1.25 16.02
C GLY A 126 -8.13 0.12 16.59
N ASP A 127 -7.13 0.16 17.47
CA ASP A 127 -6.70 1.39 18.15
C ASP A 127 -5.89 2.32 17.22
N ASP A 128 -4.97 1.77 16.45
CA ASP A 128 -4.03 2.47 15.56
C ASP A 128 -3.87 1.78 14.19
N TRP A 129 -4.76 0.83 13.87
CA TRP A 129 -4.74 0.11 12.60
C TRP A 129 -6.12 0.00 11.96
N ALA A 130 -6.12 -0.19 10.64
CA ALA A 130 -7.31 -0.52 9.89
C ALA A 130 -7.05 -1.52 8.77
N ILE A 131 -7.97 -2.47 8.59
CA ILE A 131 -8.02 -3.37 7.43
C ILE A 131 -9.07 -2.86 6.47
N SER A 132 -8.64 -2.36 5.31
CA SER A 132 -9.52 -1.95 4.21
C SER A 132 -9.82 -3.13 3.30
N LEU A 133 -11.10 -3.35 3.02
CA LEU A 133 -11.58 -4.46 2.21
C LEU A 133 -12.06 -3.97 0.83
N PRO A 134 -11.88 -4.78 -0.22
CA PRO A 134 -12.25 -4.38 -1.57
C PRO A 134 -13.77 -4.26 -1.73
N THR A 135 -14.25 -3.14 -2.27
CA THR A 135 -15.69 -2.85 -2.43
C THR A 135 -16.17 -2.83 -3.88
N ALA A 136 -15.29 -3.11 -4.84
CA ALA A 136 -15.63 -3.07 -6.26
C ALA A 136 -16.39 -4.33 -6.74
N GLY A 137 -17.59 -4.12 -7.29
CA GLY A 137 -18.40 -5.21 -7.87
C GLY A 137 -18.69 -6.33 -6.86
N LYS A 138 -18.47 -7.59 -7.26
CA LYS A 138 -18.71 -8.77 -6.42
C LYS A 138 -17.88 -8.82 -5.13
N ALA A 139 -16.76 -8.07 -5.08
CA ALA A 139 -15.93 -7.98 -3.90
C ALA A 139 -16.67 -7.44 -2.68
N ARG A 140 -17.69 -6.60 -2.89
CA ARG A 140 -18.43 -5.99 -1.78
C ARG A 140 -19.13 -7.02 -0.89
N ASP A 141 -19.74 -8.03 -1.49
CA ASP A 141 -20.46 -9.07 -0.73
C ASP A 141 -19.47 -9.98 0.02
N ASP A 142 -18.31 -10.28 -0.59
CA ASP A 142 -17.21 -10.97 0.09
C ASP A 142 -16.70 -10.16 1.28
N SER A 143 -16.48 -8.87 1.10
CA SER A 143 -16.02 -7.96 2.14
C SER A 143 -17.03 -7.82 3.28
N LYS A 144 -18.33 -7.74 2.99
CA LYS A 144 -19.39 -7.75 4.04
C LYS A 144 -19.43 -9.04 4.84
N ARG A 145 -19.15 -10.18 4.19
CA ARG A 145 -19.06 -11.48 4.87
C ARG A 145 -17.79 -11.59 5.72
N LEU A 146 -16.67 -11.08 5.22
CA LEU A 146 -15.36 -11.15 5.88
C LEU A 146 -15.22 -10.17 7.05
N ALA A 147 -15.73 -8.95 6.92
CA ALA A 147 -15.50 -7.88 7.90
C ALA A 147 -15.87 -8.29 9.34
N PRO A 148 -17.04 -8.91 9.62
CA PRO A 148 -17.38 -9.33 10.98
C PRO A 148 -16.43 -10.38 11.54
N ARG A 149 -15.93 -11.30 10.70
CA ARG A 149 -14.99 -12.35 11.12
C ARG A 149 -13.60 -11.79 11.42
N ILE A 150 -13.15 -10.83 10.61
CA ILE A 150 -11.91 -10.10 10.82
C ILE A 150 -12.01 -9.27 12.12
N ALA A 151 -13.15 -8.60 12.33
CA ALA A 151 -13.42 -7.85 13.55
C ALA A 151 -13.42 -8.75 14.80
N GLU A 152 -14.07 -9.91 14.74
CA GLU A 152 -14.07 -10.89 15.82
C GLU A 152 -12.65 -11.39 16.13
N ALA A 153 -11.88 -11.75 15.10
CA ALA A 153 -10.52 -12.28 15.25
C ALA A 153 -9.54 -11.27 15.87
N LEU A 154 -9.69 -9.99 15.54
CA LEU A 154 -8.77 -8.92 15.95
C LEU A 154 -9.32 -8.05 17.08
N ASN A 155 -10.50 -8.37 17.61
CA ASN A 155 -11.24 -7.51 18.55
C ASN A 155 -11.43 -6.08 18.00
N GLY A 156 -11.67 -5.97 16.69
CA GLY A 156 -11.87 -4.71 15.98
C GLY A 156 -13.34 -4.32 15.80
N THR A 157 -13.56 -3.19 15.14
CA THR A 157 -14.90 -2.67 14.81
C THR A 157 -15.08 -2.54 13.31
N VAL A 158 -16.22 -3.02 12.78
CA VAL A 158 -16.57 -2.85 11.37
C VAL A 158 -17.03 -1.41 11.11
N GLN A 159 -16.44 -0.77 10.09
CA GLN A 159 -16.81 0.54 9.57
C GLN A 159 -17.33 0.40 8.13
N GLN A 160 -18.45 1.05 7.80
CA GLN A 160 -19.08 1.02 6.48
C GLN A 160 -20.12 2.12 6.30
#